data_AF-A0A7V3A229-F1
#
_entry.id   AF-A0A7V3A229-F1
#
_cell.length_a   1.000
_cell.length_b   1.000
_cell.length_c   1.000
_cell.angle_alpha   90.00
_cell.angle_beta   90.00
_cell.angle_gamma   90.00
#
_symmetry.space_group_name_H-M   'P 1'
#
loop_
_entity.id
_entity.type
_entity.pdbx_description
1 polymer ?
#
loop_
_entity_poly.entity_id
_entity_poly.type
_entity_poly.pdbx_seq_one_letter_code
_entity_poly.pdbx_strand_id
1 'polypeptide(L)'
;MGKATLLQKPQIEQVICPVCNTPIQDIYLSLVDAATGNTVHFDCALRLIREREPLRQGETIVYMGSGSFAIVDRVPGTGPFNVRKKIPFEEKESAASWRKKISFSF
;
A
#
# COMPACT_ATOMS: atom_id res chain seq x y z
N MET A 1 -34.57 -6.50 -28.44
CA MET A 1 -33.33 -7.32 -28.32
C MET A 1 -32.20 -6.40 -27.87
N GLY A 2 -31.99 -6.25 -26.56
CA GLY A 2 -30.92 -5.41 -26.02
C GLY A 2 -29.59 -6.17 -26.04
N LYS A 3 -28.56 -5.62 -26.69
CA LYS A 3 -27.21 -6.18 -26.66
C LYS A 3 -26.62 -5.96 -25.27
N ALA A 4 -26.33 -7.05 -24.57
CA ALA A 4 -25.50 -7.00 -23.37
C ALA A 4 -24.11 -6.49 -23.75
N THR A 5 -23.74 -5.31 -23.27
CA THR A 5 -22.39 -4.76 -23.43
C THR A 5 -21.52 -5.48 -22.41
N LEU A 6 -20.60 -6.32 -22.89
CA LEU A 6 -19.60 -6.96 -22.04
C LEU A 6 -18.66 -5.86 -21.51
N LEU A 7 -18.67 -5.64 -20.20
CA LEU A 7 -17.67 -4.83 -19.50
C LEU A 7 -16.31 -5.51 -19.69
N GLN A 8 -15.51 -5.04 -20.64
CA GLN A 8 -14.13 -5.47 -20.77
C GLN A 8 -13.35 -4.90 -19.57
N LYS A 9 -12.86 -5.79 -18.71
CA LYS A 9 -11.99 -5.40 -17.60
C LYS A 9 -10.72 -4.77 -18.21
N PRO A 10 -10.34 -3.54 -17.83
CA PRO A 10 -9.13 -2.92 -18.35
C PRO A 10 -7.93 -3.82 -18.09
N GLN A 11 -7.15 -4.11 -19.14
CA GLN A 11 -5.91 -4.87 -19.02
C GLN A 11 -4.85 -3.94 -18.42
N ILE A 12 -4.63 -4.06 -17.12
CA ILE A 12 -3.53 -3.40 -16.43
C ILE A 12 -2.28 -4.21 -16.71
N GLU A 13 -1.25 -3.56 -17.23
CA GLU A 13 0.06 -4.18 -17.44
C GLU A 13 0.56 -4.81 -16.12
N GLN A 14 1.04 -6.05 -16.21
CA GLN A 14 1.41 -6.82 -15.03
C GLN A 14 2.64 -6.20 -14.35
N VAL A 15 2.41 -5.58 -13.19
CA VAL A 15 3.48 -4.93 -12.41
C VAL A 15 4.24 -5.98 -11.60
N ILE A 16 5.57 -5.98 -11.69
CA ILE A 16 6.44 -6.84 -10.87
C ILE A 16 6.91 -6.04 -9.66
N CYS A 17 6.72 -6.61 -8.46
CA CYS A 17 7.20 -6.00 -7.23
C CYS A 17 8.73 -6.15 -7.14
N PRO A 18 9.51 -5.05 -7.03
CA PRO A 18 10.98 -5.12 -6.98
C PRO A 18 11.51 -5.70 -5.65
N VAL A 19 10.65 -5.85 -4.64
CA VAL A 19 11.04 -6.28 -3.29
C VAL A 19 11.03 -7.79 -3.13
N CYS A 20 10.14 -8.49 -3.84
CA CYS A 20 10.01 -9.95 -3.81
C CYS A 20 10.14 -10.60 -5.20
N ASN A 21 10.25 -9.78 -6.26
CA ASN A 21 10.41 -10.21 -7.65
C ASN A 21 9.23 -11.04 -8.19
N THR A 22 8.03 -10.87 -7.61
CA THR A 22 6.81 -11.55 -8.04
C THR A 22 5.76 -10.56 -8.56
N PRO A 23 4.79 -11.04 -9.37
CA PRO A 23 3.71 -10.19 -9.87
C PRO A 23 2.82 -9.63 -8.76
N ILE A 24 2.41 -8.37 -8.92
CA ILE A 24 1.36 -7.74 -8.11
C ILE A 24 0.01 -8.13 -8.70
N GLN A 25 -0.65 -9.08 -8.04
CA GLN A 25 -1.97 -9.59 -8.48
C GLN A 25 -3.08 -8.57 -8.24
N ASP A 26 -3.03 -7.88 -7.10
CA ASP A 26 -3.97 -6.83 -6.73
C ASP A 26 -3.26 -5.48 -6.63
N ILE A 27 -3.20 -4.79 -7.76
CA ILE A 27 -2.55 -3.47 -7.83
C ILE A 27 -3.27 -2.44 -6.95
N TYR A 28 -4.56 -2.59 -6.65
CA TYR A 28 -5.29 -1.62 -5.83
C TYR A 28 -4.86 -1.64 -4.36
N LEU A 29 -4.34 -2.78 -3.89
CA LEU A 29 -3.77 -2.95 -2.55
C LEU A 29 -2.27 -2.61 -2.49
N SER A 30 -1.64 -2.37 -3.64
CA SER A 30 -0.22 -2.04 -3.71
C SER A 30 0.08 -0.60 -3.27
N LEU A 31 1.34 -0.37 -2.88
CA LEU A 31 1.85 0.92 -2.43
C LEU A 31 3.02 1.37 -3.31
N VAL A 32 3.23 2.66 -3.41
CA VAL A 32 4.34 3.29 -4.13
C VAL A 32 5.39 3.71 -3.12
N ASP A 33 6.56 3.06 -3.15
CA ASP A 33 7.66 3.45 -2.29
C ASP A 33 8.16 4.84 -2.69
N ALA A 34 7.95 5.84 -1.83
CA ALA A 34 8.38 7.22 -2.09
C ALA A 34 9.89 7.34 -2.34
N ALA A 35 10.70 6.43 -1.79
CA ALA A 35 12.15 6.45 -1.99
C ALA A 35 12.58 6.01 -3.40
N THR A 36 11.77 5.18 -4.07
CA THR A 36 12.15 4.59 -5.36
C THR A 36 11.16 4.89 -6.50
N GLY A 37 9.96 5.37 -6.18
CA GLY A 37 8.85 5.52 -7.12
C GLY A 37 8.22 4.21 -7.56
N ASN A 38 8.72 3.06 -7.07
CA ASN A 38 8.25 1.75 -7.53
C ASN A 38 7.00 1.29 -6.77
N THR A 39 6.11 0.62 -7.48
CA THR A 39 4.97 -0.06 -6.90
C THR A 39 5.42 -1.37 -6.26
N VAL A 40 5.04 -1.60 -5.00
CA VAL A 40 5.37 -2.78 -4.20
C VAL A 40 4.10 -3.39 -3.59
N HIS A 41 4.14 -4.67 -3.25
CA HIS A 41 3.06 -5.25 -2.44
C HIS A 41 2.97 -4.57 -1.09
N PHE A 42 1.77 -4.53 -0.51
CA PHE A 42 1.55 -4.03 0.85
C PHE A 42 2.44 -4.74 1.87
N ASP A 43 2.51 -6.07 1.83
CA ASP A 43 3.33 -6.87 2.75
C ASP A 43 4.83 -6.61 2.56
N CYS A 44 5.25 -6.32 1.33
CA CYS A 44 6.62 -5.93 1.03
C CYS A 44 6.95 -4.56 1.62
N ALA A 45 6.04 -3.58 1.52
CA ALA A 45 6.19 -2.29 2.19
C ALA A 45 6.30 -2.45 3.71
N LEU A 46 5.41 -3.24 4.32
CA LEU A 46 5.43 -3.51 5.75
C LEU A 46 6.74 -4.18 6.19
N ARG A 47 7.27 -5.13 5.39
CA ARG A 47 8.57 -5.76 5.65
C ARG A 47 9.71 -4.74 5.62
N LEU A 48 9.77 -3.90 4.58
CA LEU A 48 10.79 -2.84 4.48
C LEU A 48 10.74 -1.88 5.67
N ILE A 49 9.55 -1.55 6.15
CA ILE A 49 9.39 -0.70 7.35
C ILE A 49 9.92 -1.42 8.59
N ARG A 50 9.58 -2.70 8.79
CA ARG A 50 10.08 -3.49 9.93
C ARG A 50 11.60 -3.59 9.97
N GLU A 51 12.25 -3.65 8.81
CA GLU A 51 13.71 -3.69 8.71
C GLU A 51 14.37 -2.35 9.11
N ARG A 52 13.68 -1.22 8.92
CA ARG A 52 14.21 0.13 9.16
C ARG A 52 13.80 0.69 10.53
N GLU A 53 12.70 0.21 11.09
CA GLU A 53 12.06 0.78 12.27
C GLU A 53 12.03 -0.21 13.43
N PRO A 54 12.98 -0.12 14.38
CA PRO A 54 12.99 -0.99 15.54
C PRO A 54 11.78 -0.70 16.44
N LEU A 55 11.15 -1.78 16.90
CA LEU A 55 10.02 -1.76 17.82
C LEU A 55 10.49 -1.91 19.26
N ARG A 56 9.91 -1.12 20.16
CA ARG A 56 10.03 -1.33 21.60
C ARG A 56 9.09 -2.45 22.03
N GLN A 57 9.29 -2.99 23.23
CA GLN A 57 8.41 -4.01 23.79
C GLN A 57 6.96 -3.51 23.83
N GLY A 58 6.04 -4.32 23.32
CA GLY A 58 4.61 -3.99 23.24
C GLY A 58 4.21 -3.16 22.01
N GLU A 59 5.17 -2.59 21.27
CA GLU A 59 4.87 -1.83 20.06
C GLU A 59 4.48 -2.72 18.88
N THR A 60 3.67 -2.17 17.98
CA THR A 60 3.36 -2.78 16.69
C THR A 60 3.25 -1.73 15.59
N ILE A 61 3.40 -2.17 14.33
CA ILE A 61 3.20 -1.33 13.15
C ILE A 61 1.78 -1.54 12.63
N VAL A 62 1.08 -0.44 12.38
CA VAL A 62 -0.28 -0.42 11.84
C VAL A 62 -0.33 0.44 10.59
N TYR A 63 -1.23 0.11 9.67
CA TYR A 63 -1.51 0.95 8.52
C TYR A 63 -2.56 2.00 8.87
N MET A 64 -2.24 3.27 8.61
CA MET A 64 -3.08 4.42 8.94
C MET A 64 -3.96 4.86 7.76
N GLY A 65 -3.89 4.15 6.62
CA GLY A 65 -4.47 4.61 5.37
C GLY A 65 -3.56 5.61 4.64
N SER A 66 -3.95 5.94 3.41
CA SER A 66 -3.29 6.95 2.56
C SER A 66 -1.76 6.78 2.47
N GLY A 67 -1.29 5.54 2.32
CA GLY A 67 0.13 5.25 2.15
C GLY A 67 0.99 5.52 3.38
N SER A 68 0.40 5.64 4.56
CA SER A 68 1.12 5.88 5.81
C SER A 68 0.96 4.71 6.79
N PHE A 69 2.05 4.38 7.47
CA PHE A 69 2.07 3.47 8.61
C PHE A 69 2.31 4.24 9.90
N ALA A 70 2.12 3.58 11.03
CA ALA A 70 2.47 4.11 12.33
C ALA A 70 2.97 3.02 13.25
N ILE A 71 3.86 3.40 14.17
CA ILE A 71 4.21 2.58 15.32
C ILE A 71 3.32 3.02 16.48
N VAL A 72 2.61 2.06 17.05
CA VAL A 72 1.71 2.25 18.18
C VAL A 72 2.15 1.43 19.37
N ASP A 73 1.80 1.88 20.57
CA ASP A 73 2.21 1.28 21.85
C ASP A 73 1.50 -0.04 22.20
N ARG A 74 0.48 -0.43 21.42
CA ARG A 74 -0.24 -1.70 21.56
C ARG A 74 -1.04 -2.03 20.31
N VAL A 75 -1.51 -3.27 20.22
CA VAL A 75 -2.39 -3.73 19.14
C VAL A 75 -3.74 -2.98 19.20
N PRO A 76 -4.19 -2.36 18.08
CA PRO A 76 -5.52 -1.76 18.00
C PRO A 76 -6.65 -2.77 18.26
N GLY A 77 -7.79 -2.28 18.76
CA GLY A 77 -8.97 -3.10 19.04
C GLY A 77 -9.07 -3.60 20.48
N THR A 78 -8.03 -3.44 21.30
CA THR A 78 -8.05 -3.77 22.74
C THR A 78 -8.28 -2.55 23.64
N GLY A 79 -8.52 -1.37 23.05
CA GLY A 79 -8.67 -0.09 23.75
C GLY A 79 -7.94 1.06 23.04
N PRO A 80 -7.88 2.26 23.66
CA PRO A 80 -7.09 3.37 23.16
C PRO A 80 -5.61 3.00 23.08
N PHE A 81 -4.93 3.51 22.06
CA PHE A 81 -3.50 3.36 21.82
C PHE A 81 -2.88 4.71 21.46
N ASN A 82 -1.59 4.85 21.71
CA ASN A 82 -0.85 6.05 21.33
C ASN A 82 0.00 5.78 20.09
N VAL A 83 0.08 6.77 19.20
CA VAL A 83 0.99 6.76 18.05
C VAL A 83 2.34 7.32 18.49
N ARG A 84 3.37 6.47 18.56
CA ARG A 84 4.75 6.93 18.83
C ARG A 84 5.34 7.63 17.61
N LYS A 85 5.14 7.05 16.43
CA LYS A 85 5.76 7.53 15.19
C LYS A 85 4.83 7.27 14.01
N LYS A 86 4.64 8.29 13.18
CA LYS A 86 4.03 8.15 11.86
C LYS A 86 5.14 7.94 10.82
N ILE A 87 4.91 7.03 9.88
CA ILE A 87 5.86 6.63 8.85
C ILE A 87 5.16 6.79 7.49
N PRO A 88 5.34 7.91 6.79
CA PRO A 88 4.89 8.01 5.41
C PRO A 88 5.68 7.02 4.55
N PHE A 89 4.97 6.17 3.79
CA PHE A 89 5.58 5.25 2.83
C PHE A 89 5.35 5.72 1.39
N GLU A 90 4.15 6.24 1.10
CA GLU A 90 3.82 6.91 -0.16
C GLU A 90 3.80 8.44 0.01
N GLU A 91 4.15 9.17 -1.03
CA GLU A 91 3.84 10.59 -1.16
C GLU A 91 2.45 10.79 -1.76
N LYS A 92 1.65 11.70 -1.17
CA LYS A 92 0.26 11.96 -1.61
C LYS A 92 0.16 12.42 -3.06
N GLU A 93 1.13 13.19 -3.54
CA GLU A 93 1.15 13.67 -4.94
C GLU A 93 1.74 12.63 -5.91
N SER A 94 2.54 11.69 -5.41
CA SER A 94 3.16 10.59 -6.16
C SER A 94 2.30 9.32 -6.20
N ALA A 95 0.99 9.45 -5.92
CA ALA A 95 0.03 8.38 -6.22
C ALA A 95 0.26 7.95 -7.67
N ALA A 96 0.83 6.74 -7.83
CA ALA A 96 1.54 6.39 -9.05
C ALA A 96 0.67 6.60 -10.29
N SER A 97 1.33 6.90 -11.41
CA SER A 97 0.67 7.17 -12.69
C SER A 97 -0.39 6.12 -13.05
N TRP A 98 -0.24 4.87 -12.62
CA TRP A 98 -1.26 3.83 -12.76
C TRP A 98 -2.57 4.15 -12.04
N ARG A 99 -2.58 4.71 -10.82
CA ARG A 99 -3.80 5.13 -10.10
C ARG A 99 -4.62 6.13 -10.90
N LYS A 100 -3.95 7.07 -11.58
CA LYS A 100 -4.59 8.02 -12.49
C LYS A 100 -5.16 7.35 -13.74
N LYS A 101 -4.55 6.26 -14.22
CA LYS A 101 -5.04 5.50 -15.39
C LYS A 101 -6.28 4.65 -15.07
N ILE A 102 -6.41 4.13 -13.85
CA ILE A 102 -7.58 3.36 -13.39
C ILE A 102 -8.71 4.23 -12.82
N SER A 103 -8.44 5.46 -12.39
CA SER A 103 -9.48 6.37 -11.89
C SER A 103 -10.48 6.84 -12.97
N PHE A 104 -10.30 6.44 -14.23
CA PHE A 104 -11.19 6.75 -15.36
C PHE A 104 -12.19 5.62 -15.71
N SER A 105 -12.47 4.70 -14.80
CA SER A 105 -13.37 3.56 -15.07
C SER A 105 -14.54 3.40 -14.10
N PHE A 106 -15.00 4.49 -13.48
CA PHE A 106 -16.28 4.53 -12.74
C PHE A 106 -17.20 5.59 -13.33
#